data_AF-A0A5B0IJX5-F1
#
_entry.id   AF-A0A5B0IJX5-F1
#
_cell.length_a   1.000
_cell.length_b   1.000
_cell.length_c   1.000
_cell.angle_alpha   90.00
_cell.angle_beta   90.00
_cell.angle_gamma   90.00
#
_symmetry.space_group_name_H-M   'P 1'
#
loop_
_entity.id
_entity.type
_entity.pdbx_description
1 polymer ?
#
loop_
_entity_poly.entity_id
_entity_poly.type
_entity_poly.pdbx_seq_one_letter_code
_entity_poly.pdbx_strand_id
1 'polypeptide(L)'
;MVQWLLTSFVDGRAAPLFGLLFGYGLVQMTRRQAGPGGDPANARRLIRRRGLWLIVFGVAHVVLLYSGDVIGSYGVFALLFAAAVTWSNRRLWWVLGVTLAFGVAAATALQLLAAAEASLAVGPTLLDSAALRASALIVLPIAGLSVAPAVLIGIWAGRMRLLEQPARYRSVLIRVVLIGFPVAALGAQPVALQAVGLWAPDSVGAGALAEAVFAATGIAGGLAYMATIALVADRFGQRRGPVTNALVAGR
;
A
#
# COMPACT_ATOMS: atom_id res chain seq x y z
N MET A 1 -12.70 14.83 19.29
CA MET A 1 -13.46 13.57 19.05
C MET A 1 -13.37 13.08 17.61
N VAL A 2 -13.67 13.93 16.60
CA VAL A 2 -13.61 13.53 15.18
C VAL A 2 -12.21 13.05 14.76
N GLN A 3 -11.15 13.78 15.12
CA GLN A 3 -9.77 13.41 14.79
C GLN A 3 -9.39 12.03 15.33
N TRP A 4 -9.75 11.74 16.59
CA TRP A 4 -9.49 10.43 17.20
C TRP A 4 -10.18 9.30 16.43
N LEU A 5 -11.42 9.50 15.97
CA LEU A 5 -12.13 8.53 15.14
C LEU A 5 -11.45 8.34 13.77
N LEU A 6 -11.06 9.43 13.12
CA LEU A 6 -10.36 9.36 11.83
C LEU A 6 -9.04 8.60 11.97
N THR A 7 -8.24 8.91 12.98
CA THR A 7 -6.96 8.20 13.20
C THR A 7 -7.18 6.74 13.59
N SER A 8 -8.20 6.48 14.41
CA SER A 8 -8.53 5.12 14.88
C SER A 8 -9.16 4.22 13.83
N PHE A 9 -9.78 4.74 12.76
CA PHE A 9 -10.51 3.90 11.79
C PHE A 9 -10.20 4.16 10.31
N VAL A 10 -9.67 5.34 9.96
CA VAL A 10 -9.49 5.79 8.59
C VAL A 10 -8.01 5.96 8.24
N ASP A 11 -7.26 6.71 9.06
CA ASP A 11 -5.87 7.06 8.76
C ASP A 11 -4.95 5.83 8.80
N GLY A 12 -3.85 5.87 8.05
CA GLY A 12 -2.84 4.79 8.04
C GLY A 12 -3.25 3.48 7.34
N ARG A 13 -4.48 3.39 6.80
CA ARG A 13 -5.01 2.15 6.19
C ARG A 13 -5.08 2.18 4.67
N ALA A 14 -5.25 3.37 4.10
CA ALA A 14 -5.39 3.56 2.65
C ALA A 14 -4.11 3.20 1.89
N ALA A 15 -2.94 3.60 2.38
CA ALA A 15 -1.66 3.29 1.73
C ALA A 15 -1.36 1.78 1.70
N PRO A 16 -1.50 1.02 2.80
CA PRO A 16 -1.40 -0.44 2.75
C PRO A 16 -2.44 -1.10 1.85
N LEU A 17 -3.70 -0.65 1.87
CA LEU A 17 -4.73 -1.18 0.97
C LEU A 17 -4.36 -0.98 -0.50
N PHE A 18 -3.90 0.21 -0.87
CA PHE A 18 -3.45 0.49 -2.22
C PHE A 18 -2.25 -0.41 -2.59
N GLY A 19 -1.26 -0.54 -1.70
CA GLY A 19 -0.11 -1.43 -1.91
C GLY A 19 -0.54 -2.88 -2.17
N LEU A 20 -1.48 -3.41 -1.39
CA LEU A 20 -2.06 -4.74 -1.57
C LEU A 20 -2.70 -4.90 -2.96
N LEU A 21 -3.56 -3.96 -3.35
CA LEU A 21 -4.24 -3.99 -4.65
C LEU A 21 -3.27 -3.83 -5.81
N PHE A 22 -2.26 -2.97 -5.66
CA PHE A 22 -1.20 -2.78 -6.64
C PHE A 22 -0.40 -4.06 -6.86
N GLY A 23 0.06 -4.70 -5.78
CA GLY A 23 0.75 -5.99 -5.84
C GLY A 23 -0.10 -7.09 -6.47
N TYR A 24 -1.40 -7.14 -6.14
CA TYR A 24 -2.36 -8.04 -6.78
C TYR A 24 -2.48 -7.77 -8.29
N GLY A 25 -2.59 -6.50 -8.67
CA GLY A 25 -2.68 -6.04 -10.05
C GLY A 25 -1.46 -6.42 -10.89
N LEU A 26 -0.25 -6.38 -10.33
CA LEU A 26 0.97 -6.84 -11.00
C LEU A 26 0.89 -8.32 -11.39
N VAL A 27 0.38 -9.16 -10.49
CA VAL A 27 0.18 -10.59 -10.78
C VAL A 27 -0.88 -10.78 -11.86
N GLN A 28 -2.00 -10.06 -11.78
CA GLN A 28 -3.07 -10.18 -12.75
C GLN A 28 -2.63 -9.73 -14.15
N MET A 29 -1.89 -8.62 -14.24
CA MET A 29 -1.32 -8.12 -15.48
C MET A 29 -0.31 -9.11 -16.08
N THR A 30 0.52 -9.72 -15.24
CA THR A 30 1.48 -10.74 -15.68
C THR A 30 0.78 -11.98 -16.22
N ARG A 31 -0.26 -12.46 -15.53
CA ARG A 31 -1.06 -13.62 -15.98
C ARG A 31 -1.81 -13.37 -17.29
N ARG A 32 -2.37 -12.17 -17.47
CA ARG A 32 -3.05 -11.80 -18.72
C ARG A 32 -2.10 -11.80 -19.91
N GLN A 33 -0.84 -11.43 -19.72
CA GLN A 33 0.16 -11.47 -20.79
C GLN A 33 0.88 -12.81 -20.95
N ALA A 34 1.03 -13.58 -19.87
CA ALA A 34 1.63 -14.92 -19.88
C ALA A 34 0.60 -16.05 -20.12
N GLY A 35 -0.50 -15.76 -20.81
CA GLY A 35 -1.46 -16.78 -21.26
C GLY A 35 -0.82 -17.80 -22.21
N PRO A 36 -1.58 -18.75 -22.79
CA PRO A 36 -1.01 -19.77 -23.69
C PRO A 36 -0.21 -19.12 -24.83
N GLY A 37 1.13 -19.30 -24.81
CA GLY A 37 2.07 -18.70 -25.77
C GLY A 37 2.70 -17.34 -25.38
N GLY A 38 2.38 -16.81 -24.19
CA GLY A 38 2.87 -15.50 -23.73
C GLY A 38 4.22 -15.55 -23.01
N ASP A 39 5.11 -14.62 -23.33
CA ASP A 39 6.44 -14.51 -22.71
C ASP A 39 6.40 -13.69 -21.40
N PRO A 40 6.79 -14.27 -20.24
CA PRO A 40 6.91 -13.56 -18.97
C PRO A 40 7.84 -12.35 -19.01
N ALA A 41 8.83 -12.31 -19.91
CA ALA A 41 9.71 -11.16 -20.07
C ALA A 41 8.97 -9.96 -20.69
N ASN A 42 8.03 -10.19 -21.61
CA ASN A 42 7.19 -9.13 -22.17
C ASN A 42 6.27 -8.51 -21.12
N ALA A 43 5.69 -9.32 -20.23
CA ALA A 43 4.94 -8.85 -19.06
C ALA A 43 5.77 -7.92 -18.18
N ARG A 44 7.00 -8.32 -17.83
CA ARG A 44 7.91 -7.49 -17.05
C ARG A 44 8.29 -6.21 -17.77
N ARG A 45 8.55 -6.27 -19.09
CA ARG A 45 8.90 -5.09 -19.89
C ARG A 45 7.75 -4.08 -19.92
N LEU A 46 6.50 -4.56 -20.06
CA LEU A 46 5.35 -3.66 -20.03
C LEU A 46 5.14 -3.05 -18.64
N ILE A 47 5.23 -3.83 -17.57
CA ILE A 47 5.14 -3.32 -16.19
C ILE A 47 6.21 -2.26 -15.96
N ARG A 48 7.46 -2.51 -16.35
CA ARG A 48 8.56 -1.56 -16.21
C ARG A 48 8.35 -0.29 -17.03
N ARG A 49 7.88 -0.41 -18.28
CA ARG A 49 7.58 0.74 -19.13
C ARG A 49 6.48 1.61 -18.53
N ARG A 50 5.40 1.00 -18.03
CA ARG A 50 4.33 1.74 -17.34
C ARG A 50 4.83 2.38 -16.04
N GLY A 51 5.62 1.63 -15.26
CA GLY A 51 6.27 2.14 -14.05
C GLY A 51 7.16 3.36 -14.31
N LEU A 52 7.95 3.33 -15.39
CA LEU A 52 8.81 4.45 -15.77
C LEU A 52 7.99 5.69 -16.13
N TRP A 53 6.87 5.54 -16.84
CA TRP A 53 5.95 6.66 -17.09
C TRP A 53 5.34 7.21 -15.79
N LEU A 54 4.97 6.35 -14.84
CA LEU A 54 4.49 6.80 -13.52
C LEU A 54 5.56 7.60 -12.76
N ILE A 55 6.84 7.21 -12.87
CA ILE A 55 7.95 8.00 -12.30
C ILE A 55 8.05 9.35 -13.00
N VAL A 56 8.01 9.40 -14.32
CA VAL A 56 8.09 10.67 -15.08
C VAL A 56 6.94 11.60 -14.68
N PHE A 57 5.71 11.09 -14.63
CA PHE A 57 4.55 11.88 -14.19
C PHE A 57 4.66 12.28 -12.72
N GLY A 58 5.18 11.40 -11.85
CA GLY A 58 5.36 11.71 -10.44
C GLY A 58 6.42 12.79 -10.20
N VAL A 59 7.54 12.73 -10.91
CA VAL A 59 8.56 13.80 -10.88
C VAL A 59 7.97 15.13 -11.34
N ALA A 60 7.23 15.12 -12.45
CA ALA A 60 6.53 16.32 -12.91
C ALA A 60 5.51 16.81 -11.86
N HIS A 61 4.80 15.90 -11.19
CA HIS A 61 3.83 16.25 -10.16
C HIS A 61 4.48 16.87 -8.91
N VAL A 62 5.59 16.30 -8.42
CA VAL A 62 6.36 16.81 -7.28
C VAL A 62 6.90 18.21 -7.57
N VAL A 63 7.46 18.41 -8.76
CA VAL A 63 8.05 19.68 -9.16
C VAL A 63 6.98 20.75 -9.38
N LEU A 64 5.89 20.43 -10.08
CA LEU A 64 4.92 21.43 -10.56
C LEU A 64 3.76 21.70 -9.60
N LEU A 65 3.30 20.72 -8.81
CA LEU A 65 2.02 20.83 -8.10
C LEU A 65 2.15 20.57 -6.58
N TYR A 66 2.75 19.46 -6.15
CA TYR A 66 2.74 19.07 -4.72
C TYR A 66 3.77 17.98 -4.38
N SER A 67 4.49 18.15 -3.26
CA SER A 67 5.59 17.26 -2.82
C SER A 67 5.16 15.91 -2.23
N GLY A 68 3.87 15.66 -1.99
CA GLY A 68 3.37 14.39 -1.46
C GLY A 68 2.89 13.42 -2.53
N ASP A 69 3.56 13.38 -3.68
CA ASP A 69 3.13 12.54 -4.79
C ASP A 69 3.27 11.05 -4.47
N VAL A 70 2.17 10.37 -4.75
CA VAL A 70 1.97 8.95 -4.56
C VAL A 70 2.35 8.19 -5.84
N ILE A 71 2.19 8.82 -7.01
CA ILE A 71 2.31 8.22 -8.34
C ILE A 71 3.75 7.77 -8.62
N GLY A 72 4.74 8.64 -8.39
CA GLY A 72 6.15 8.35 -8.63
C GLY A 72 6.67 7.19 -7.78
N SER A 73 6.26 7.15 -6.52
CA SER A 73 6.57 6.06 -5.57
C SER A 73 6.08 4.70 -6.08
N TYR A 74 4.85 4.64 -6.62
CA TYR A 74 4.31 3.42 -7.23
C TYR A 74 4.98 3.06 -8.56
N GLY A 75 5.46 4.04 -9.32
CA GLY A 75 6.31 3.81 -10.48
C GLY A 75 7.61 3.10 -10.11
N VAL A 76 8.25 3.51 -9.02
CA VAL A 76 9.44 2.82 -8.47
C VAL A 76 9.10 1.40 -8.04
N PHE A 77 7.97 1.18 -7.36
CA PHE A 77 7.53 -0.18 -7.02
C PHE A 77 7.27 -1.06 -8.23
N ALA A 78 6.69 -0.52 -9.31
CA ALA A 78 6.55 -1.26 -10.54
C ALA A 78 7.92 -1.72 -11.05
N LEU A 79 8.95 -0.87 -11.01
CA LEU A 79 10.31 -1.25 -11.44
C LEU A 79 10.94 -2.31 -10.53
N LEU A 80 10.83 -2.14 -9.21
CA LEU A 80 11.42 -3.02 -8.20
C LEU A 80 10.73 -4.38 -8.13
N PHE A 81 9.40 -4.38 -8.09
CA PHE A 81 8.59 -5.58 -7.87
C PHE A 81 8.06 -6.22 -9.17
N ALA A 82 8.37 -5.68 -10.36
CA ALA A 82 8.04 -6.34 -11.64
C ALA A 82 8.50 -7.80 -11.70
N ALA A 83 9.69 -8.09 -11.16
CA ALA A 83 10.23 -9.45 -11.12
C ALA A 83 9.73 -10.27 -9.91
N ALA A 84 9.16 -9.61 -8.89
CA ALA A 84 8.70 -10.27 -7.67
C ALA A 84 7.51 -11.20 -7.93
N VAL A 85 6.76 -10.99 -9.01
CA VAL A 85 5.67 -11.89 -9.44
C VAL A 85 6.16 -13.31 -9.73
N THR A 86 7.42 -13.49 -10.13
CA THR A 86 8.01 -14.80 -10.46
C THR A 86 8.95 -15.35 -9.39
N TRP A 87 9.15 -14.65 -8.26
CA TRP A 87 10.02 -15.14 -7.19
C TRP A 87 9.46 -16.40 -6.53
N SER A 88 10.33 -17.24 -5.96
CA SER A 88 9.88 -18.35 -5.12
C SER A 88 9.15 -17.83 -3.86
N ASN A 89 8.24 -18.62 -3.30
CA ASN A 89 7.53 -18.24 -2.08
C ASN A 89 8.51 -17.96 -0.93
N ARG A 90 9.59 -18.75 -0.80
CA ARG A 90 10.64 -18.52 0.19
C ARG A 90 11.27 -17.14 0.06
N ARG A 91 11.62 -16.72 -1.16
CA ARG A 91 12.18 -15.38 -1.40
C ARG A 91 11.16 -14.28 -1.09
N LEU A 92 9.90 -14.46 -1.45
CA LEU A 92 8.84 -13.49 -1.17
C LEU A 92 8.65 -13.28 0.34
N TRP A 93 8.57 -14.37 1.12
CA TRP A 93 8.44 -14.27 2.58
C TRP A 93 9.67 -13.68 3.25
N TRP A 94 10.87 -14.01 2.78
CA TRP A 94 12.10 -13.43 3.32
C TRP A 94 12.17 -11.92 3.07
N VAL A 95 11.91 -11.48 1.83
CA VAL A 95 11.88 -10.05 1.50
C VAL A 95 10.74 -9.33 2.23
N LEU A 96 9.59 -9.99 2.43
CA LEU A 96 8.51 -9.45 3.25
C LEU A 96 8.96 -9.21 4.69
N GLY A 97 9.63 -10.17 5.33
CA GLY A 97 10.16 -10.00 6.68
C GLY A 97 11.17 -8.85 6.79
N VAL A 98 12.11 -8.77 5.82
CA VAL A 98 13.10 -7.68 5.76
C VAL A 98 12.42 -6.33 5.55
N THR A 99 11.53 -6.21 4.56
CA THR A 99 10.83 -4.95 4.28
C THR A 99 9.88 -4.53 5.40
N LEU A 100 9.33 -5.47 6.18
CA LEU A 100 8.53 -5.15 7.35
C LEU A 100 9.40 -4.53 8.46
N ALA A 101 10.55 -5.15 8.76
CA ALA A 101 11.48 -4.63 9.78
C ALA A 101 12.05 -3.26 9.37
N PHE A 102 12.53 -3.13 8.13
CA PHE A 102 13.08 -1.87 7.65
C PHE A 102 12.02 -0.82 7.34
N GLY A 103 10.81 -1.22 6.93
CA GLY A 103 9.71 -0.30 6.65
C GLY A 103 9.22 0.43 7.90
N VAL A 104 9.20 -0.27 9.04
CA VAL A 104 8.93 0.34 10.34
C VAL A 104 10.02 1.35 10.72
N ALA A 105 11.30 0.96 10.61
CA ALA A 105 12.43 1.86 10.89
C ALA A 105 12.46 3.08 9.96
N ALA A 106 12.11 2.89 8.69
CA ALA A 106 11.99 3.94 7.68
C ALA A 106 10.88 4.93 8.02
N ALA A 107 9.70 4.44 8.42
CA ALA A 107 8.59 5.30 8.85
C ALA A 107 8.93 6.12 10.09
N THR A 108 9.62 5.54 11.07
CA THR A 108 10.07 6.27 12.26
C THR A 108 11.14 7.31 11.92
N ALA A 109 12.12 6.97 11.08
CA ALA A 109 13.14 7.93 10.65
C ALA A 109 12.51 9.09 9.88
N LEU A 110 11.53 8.80 9.01
CA LEU A 110 10.83 9.81 8.22
C LEU A 110 10.12 10.84 9.11
N GLN A 111 9.49 10.41 10.20
CA GLN A 111 8.85 11.35 11.12
C GLN A 111 9.83 12.21 11.90
N LEU A 112 10.99 11.67 12.26
CA LEU A 112 12.05 12.45 12.89
C LEU A 112 12.62 13.51 11.93
N LEU A 113 12.77 13.17 10.64
CA LEU A 113 13.14 14.14 9.61
C LEU A 113 12.02 15.16 9.32
N ALA A 114 10.76 14.72 9.26
CA ALA A 114 9.61 15.60 9.01
C ALA A 114 9.30 16.53 10.19
N ALA A 115 9.59 16.12 11.43
CA ALA A 115 9.57 17.01 12.59
C ALA A 115 10.71 18.05 12.56
N ALA A 116 11.80 17.77 11.83
CA ALA A 116 12.89 18.70 11.59
C ALA A 116 12.61 19.67 10.41
N GLU A 117 11.83 19.25 9.42
CA GLU A 117 11.36 20.07 8.30
C GLU A 117 9.89 20.48 8.49
N ALA A 118 9.66 21.42 9.41
CA ALA A 118 8.37 22.08 9.49
C ALA A 118 8.15 22.91 8.22
N SER A 119 7.06 22.59 7.50
CA SER A 119 6.49 23.27 6.34
C SER A 119 7.25 23.11 5.02
N LEU A 120 6.46 22.85 3.97
CA LEU A 120 6.87 22.96 2.57
C LEU A 120 7.52 24.33 2.37
N ALA A 121 8.86 24.38 2.43
CA ALA A 121 9.59 25.63 2.32
C ALA A 121 9.28 26.24 0.95
N VAL A 122 8.44 27.27 0.95
CA VAL A 122 8.18 28.08 -0.23
C VAL A 122 9.35 29.02 -0.35
N GLY A 123 10.26 28.70 -1.26
CA GLY A 123 11.34 29.61 -1.61
C GLY A 123 10.78 30.88 -2.26
N PRO A 124 11.54 31.99 -2.24
CA PRO A 124 11.08 33.26 -2.80
C PRO A 124 10.84 33.19 -4.31
N THR A 125 11.40 32.18 -5.00
CA THR A 125 11.16 31.91 -6.41
C THR A 125 10.63 30.49 -6.65
N LEU A 126 10.07 30.27 -7.85
CA LEU A 126 9.68 28.94 -8.32
C LEU A 126 10.87 27.97 -8.38
N LEU A 127 12.07 28.47 -8.69
CA LEU A 127 13.29 27.66 -8.72
C LEU A 127 13.73 27.21 -7.32
N ASP A 128 13.67 28.11 -6.34
CA ASP A 128 14.00 27.80 -4.95
C ASP A 128 13.01 26.80 -4.35
N SER A 129 11.72 27.02 -4.62
CA SER A 129 10.67 26.07 -4.24
C SER A 129 10.86 24.71 -4.92
N ALA A 130 11.32 24.67 -6.17
CA ALA A 130 11.61 23.42 -6.87
C ALA A 130 12.86 22.72 -6.30
N ALA A 131 13.91 23.46 -5.96
CA ALA A 131 15.13 22.92 -5.35
C ALA A 131 14.87 22.37 -3.94
N LEU A 132 14.08 23.07 -3.12
CA LEU A 132 13.64 22.62 -1.81
C LEU A 132 12.72 21.39 -1.90
N ARG A 133 11.90 21.27 -2.95
CA ARG A 133 11.09 20.06 -3.19
C ARG A 133 11.91 18.90 -3.78
N ALA A 134 13.05 19.20 -4.43
CA ALA A 134 13.93 18.17 -4.96
C ALA A 134 14.62 17.36 -3.86
N SER A 135 14.86 17.94 -2.67
CA SER A 135 15.36 17.18 -1.51
C SER A 135 14.38 16.08 -1.08
N ALA A 136 13.07 16.30 -1.24
CA ALA A 136 12.04 15.28 -0.99
C ALA A 136 12.14 14.05 -1.91
N LEU A 137 12.87 14.14 -3.03
CA LEU A 137 13.15 12.98 -3.89
C LEU A 137 14.08 11.96 -3.21
N ILE A 138 14.92 12.38 -2.27
CA ILE A 138 15.77 11.49 -1.45
C ILE A 138 14.91 10.68 -0.47
N VAL A 139 13.77 11.24 -0.09
CA VAL A 139 12.83 10.69 0.88
C VAL A 139 11.88 9.67 0.26
N LEU A 140 11.57 9.81 -1.04
CA LEU A 140 10.67 8.92 -1.79
C LEU A 140 10.96 7.41 -1.64
N PRO A 141 12.23 6.94 -1.77
CA PRO A 141 12.56 5.52 -1.59
C PRO A 141 12.26 4.99 -0.18
N ILE A 142 12.42 5.84 0.84
CA ILE A 142 12.20 5.50 2.26
C ILE A 142 10.71 5.35 2.52
N ALA A 143 9.89 6.30 2.04
CA ALA A 143 8.44 6.18 2.07
C ALA A 143 7.97 4.93 1.32
N GLY A 144 8.63 4.58 0.22
CA GLY A 144 8.38 3.36 -0.52
C GLY A 144 8.59 2.08 0.31
N LEU A 145 9.59 2.05 1.17
CA LEU A 145 9.90 0.87 1.97
C LEU A 145 8.79 0.52 2.96
N SER A 146 8.05 1.52 3.45
CA SER A 146 6.92 1.32 4.37
C SER A 146 5.73 0.60 3.71
N VAL A 147 5.52 0.77 2.39
CA VAL A 147 4.40 0.16 1.64
C VAL A 147 4.80 -1.17 0.99
N ALA A 148 6.10 -1.43 0.83
CA ALA A 148 6.62 -2.66 0.25
C ALA A 148 6.04 -3.97 0.86
N PRO A 149 5.86 -4.10 2.19
CA PRO A 149 5.23 -5.28 2.78
C PRO A 149 3.82 -5.54 2.23
N ALA A 150 3.02 -4.49 2.12
CA ALA A 150 1.67 -4.58 1.57
C ALA A 150 1.68 -5.01 0.10
N VAL A 151 2.59 -4.48 -0.71
CA VAL A 151 2.75 -4.89 -2.12
C VAL A 151 3.11 -6.38 -2.23
N LEU A 152 4.03 -6.86 -1.40
CA LEU A 152 4.45 -8.27 -1.40
C LEU A 152 3.32 -9.21 -0.97
N ILE A 153 2.55 -8.83 0.06
CA ILE A 153 1.35 -9.58 0.46
C ILE A 153 0.30 -9.56 -0.65
N GLY A 154 0.15 -8.43 -1.36
CA GLY A 154 -0.70 -8.29 -2.54
C GLY A 154 -0.29 -9.24 -3.67
N ILE A 155 1.01 -9.37 -3.95
CA ILE A 155 1.54 -10.34 -4.92
C ILE A 155 1.21 -11.76 -4.48
N TRP A 156 1.42 -12.10 -3.21
CA TRP A 156 1.07 -13.42 -2.68
C TRP A 156 -0.43 -13.71 -2.80
N ALA A 157 -1.30 -12.77 -2.44
CA ALA A 157 -2.75 -12.87 -2.57
C ALA A 157 -3.18 -13.02 -4.05
N GLY A 158 -2.52 -12.29 -4.95
CA GLY A 158 -2.67 -12.40 -6.40
C GLY A 158 -2.35 -13.81 -6.89
N ARG A 159 -1.25 -14.40 -6.42
CA ARG A 159 -0.86 -15.77 -6.77
C ARG A 159 -1.91 -16.79 -6.33
N MET A 160 -2.53 -16.58 -5.18
CA MET A 160 -3.62 -17.42 -4.68
C MET A 160 -4.98 -17.17 -5.33
N ARG A 161 -5.09 -16.17 -6.23
CA ARG A 161 -6.37 -15.78 -6.85
C ARG A 161 -7.41 -15.39 -5.81
N LEU A 162 -6.97 -14.78 -4.70
CA LEU A 162 -7.81 -14.51 -3.53
C LEU A 162 -9.08 -13.70 -3.90
N LEU A 163 -8.94 -12.66 -4.74
CA LEU A 163 -10.07 -11.81 -5.17
C LEU A 163 -10.86 -12.42 -6.35
N GLU A 164 -10.25 -13.33 -7.10
CA GLU A 164 -10.91 -14.05 -8.21
C GLU A 164 -11.76 -15.24 -7.70
N GLN A 165 -11.35 -15.87 -6.59
CA GLN A 165 -12.03 -17.02 -5.98
C GLN A 165 -12.25 -16.80 -4.47
N PRO A 166 -12.99 -15.75 -4.07
CA PRO A 166 -13.18 -15.41 -2.65
C PRO A 166 -13.90 -16.50 -1.87
N ALA A 167 -14.82 -17.24 -2.50
CA ALA A 167 -15.56 -18.35 -1.88
C ALA A 167 -14.65 -19.44 -1.30
N ARG A 168 -13.52 -19.75 -1.96
CA ARG A 168 -12.53 -20.73 -1.50
C ARG A 168 -11.88 -20.33 -0.17
N TYR A 169 -11.76 -19.02 0.08
CA TYR A 169 -11.07 -18.45 1.22
C TYR A 169 -12.01 -17.78 2.23
N ARG A 170 -13.32 -17.99 2.11
CA ARG A 170 -14.35 -17.27 2.88
C ARG A 170 -14.08 -17.24 4.39
N SER A 171 -13.79 -18.38 5.01
CA SER A 171 -13.51 -18.47 6.45
C SER A 171 -12.24 -17.71 6.84
N VAL A 172 -11.22 -17.72 5.99
CA VAL A 172 -9.98 -16.96 6.21
C VAL A 172 -10.24 -15.47 6.07
N LEU A 173 -10.97 -15.04 5.03
CA LEU A 173 -11.33 -13.64 4.81
C LEU A 173 -12.14 -13.08 5.98
N ILE A 174 -13.10 -13.84 6.51
CA ILE A 174 -13.88 -13.44 7.69
C ILE A 174 -12.96 -13.28 8.91
N ARG A 175 -12.04 -14.22 9.16
CA ARG A 175 -11.07 -14.10 10.27
C ARG A 175 -10.16 -12.88 10.11
N VAL A 176 -9.70 -12.60 8.88
CA VAL A 176 -8.88 -11.41 8.58
C VAL A 176 -9.65 -10.13 8.85
N VAL A 177 -10.95 -10.06 8.52
CA VAL A 177 -11.81 -8.92 8.86
C VAL A 177 -11.99 -8.78 10.36
N LEU A 178 -12.36 -9.86 11.05
CA LEU A 178 -12.65 -9.86 12.49
C LEU A 178 -11.44 -9.56 13.36
N ILE A 179 -10.23 -9.92 12.92
CA ILE A 179 -8.99 -9.68 13.65
C ILE A 179 -8.33 -8.38 13.19
N GLY A 180 -8.30 -8.13 11.88
CA GLY A 180 -7.55 -7.02 11.30
C GLY A 180 -8.10 -5.64 11.67
N PHE A 181 -9.43 -5.47 11.72
CA PHE A 181 -10.02 -4.20 12.15
C PHE A 181 -9.73 -3.89 13.64
N PRO A 182 -9.96 -4.80 14.60
CA PRO A 182 -9.57 -4.57 15.99
C PRO A 182 -8.08 -4.33 16.18
N VAL A 183 -7.21 -5.12 15.54
CA VAL A 183 -5.76 -4.94 15.63
C VAL A 183 -5.35 -3.55 15.13
N ALA A 184 -5.90 -3.11 13.99
CA ALA A 184 -5.65 -1.78 13.46
C ALA A 184 -6.20 -0.66 14.38
N ALA A 185 -7.40 -0.83 14.94
CA ALA A 185 -8.00 0.17 15.82
C ALA A 185 -7.23 0.31 17.14
N LEU A 186 -6.83 -0.81 17.75
CA LEU A 186 -6.06 -0.84 18.98
C LEU A 186 -4.63 -0.33 18.77
N GLY A 187 -3.97 -0.74 17.70
CA GLY A 187 -2.63 -0.26 17.35
C GLY A 187 -2.58 1.22 16.99
N ALA A 188 -3.70 1.81 16.59
CA ALA A 188 -3.81 3.25 16.34
C ALA A 188 -4.00 4.09 17.61
N GLN A 189 -4.33 3.49 18.76
CA GLN A 189 -4.64 4.27 19.96
C GLN A 189 -3.51 5.19 20.43
N PRO A 190 -2.22 4.75 20.47
CA PRO A 190 -1.13 5.65 20.88
C PRO A 190 -1.04 6.92 20.02
N VAL A 191 -1.19 6.79 18.71
CA VAL A 191 -1.15 7.94 17.77
C VAL A 191 -2.45 8.74 17.83
N ALA A 192 -3.60 8.08 17.94
CA ALA A 192 -4.90 8.75 18.04
C ALA A 192 -5.03 9.58 19.33
N LEU A 193 -4.45 9.13 20.45
CA LEU A 193 -4.42 9.86 21.71
C LEU A 193 -3.47 11.07 21.65
N GLN A 194 -2.32 10.94 20.97
CA GLN A 194 -1.44 12.08 20.67
C GLN A 194 -2.15 13.13 19.82
N ALA A 195 -2.89 12.72 18.80
CA ALA A 195 -3.60 13.62 17.89
C ALA A 195 -4.70 14.46 18.56
N VAL A 196 -5.18 14.05 19.74
CA VAL A 196 -6.15 14.83 20.55
C VAL A 196 -5.52 15.45 21.80
N GLY A 197 -4.20 15.36 21.97
CA GLY A 197 -3.47 15.94 23.10
C GLY A 197 -3.70 15.25 24.45
N LEU A 198 -4.25 14.03 24.46
CA LEU A 198 -4.52 13.28 25.69
C LEU A 198 -3.31 12.48 26.20
N TRP A 199 -2.35 12.22 25.33
CA TRP A 199 -1.10 11.57 25.68
C TRP A 199 0.04 12.20 24.88
N ALA A 200 1.19 12.39 25.50
CA ALA A 200 2.42 12.80 24.83
C ALA A 200 3.52 11.81 25.21
N PRO A 201 4.36 11.38 24.25
CA PRO A 201 5.43 10.45 24.55
C PRO A 201 6.52 11.11 25.41
N ASP A 202 6.90 10.46 26.51
CA ASP A 202 7.94 10.93 27.43
C ASP A 202 9.35 10.91 26.83
N SER A 203 9.53 10.24 25.68
CA SER A 203 10.81 10.16 24.97
C SER A 203 10.60 9.98 23.47
N VAL A 204 11.62 10.33 22.68
CA VAL A 204 11.66 10.10 21.23
C VAL A 204 11.43 8.62 20.88
N GLY A 205 11.97 7.69 21.69
CA GLY A 205 11.78 6.25 21.50
C GLY A 205 10.34 5.81 21.69
N ALA A 206 9.62 6.36 22.68
CA ALA A 206 8.21 6.05 22.91
C ALA A 206 7.32 6.56 21.76
N GLY A 207 7.60 7.75 21.23
CA GLY A 207 6.93 8.29 20.05
C GLY A 207 7.18 7.44 18.80
N ALA A 208 8.44 7.08 18.54
CA ALA A 208 8.80 6.22 17.42
C ALA A 208 8.13 4.83 17.51
N LEU A 209 8.04 4.25 18.71
CA LEU A 209 7.35 2.98 18.92
C LEU A 209 5.84 3.09 18.66
N ALA A 210 5.20 4.17 19.10
CA ALA A 210 3.79 4.42 18.84
C ALA A 210 3.48 4.47 17.34
N GLU A 211 4.32 5.18 16.57
CA GLU A 211 4.20 5.30 15.12
C GLU A 211 4.52 3.99 14.38
N ALA A 212 5.53 3.25 14.85
CA ALA A 212 5.85 1.92 14.36
C ALA A 212 4.66 0.95 14.50
N VAL A 213 4.03 0.95 15.68
CA VAL A 213 2.83 0.13 15.95
C VAL A 213 1.67 0.57 15.07
N PHE A 214 1.44 1.88 14.92
CA PHE A 214 0.40 2.40 14.04
C PHE A 214 0.61 1.98 12.58
N ALA A 215 1.81 2.12 12.04
CA ALA A 215 2.15 1.73 10.68
C ALA A 215 2.01 0.21 10.46
N ALA A 216 2.53 -0.60 11.38
CA ALA A 216 2.47 -2.06 11.29
C ALA A 216 1.03 -2.59 11.37
N THR A 217 0.23 -2.08 12.30
CA THR A 217 -1.18 -2.47 12.45
C THR A 217 -2.07 -1.89 11.35
N GLY A 218 -1.65 -0.79 10.71
CA GLY A 218 -2.27 -0.26 9.48
C GLY A 218 -2.28 -1.27 8.33
N ILE A 219 -1.26 -2.13 8.22
CA ILE A 219 -1.23 -3.23 7.23
C ILE A 219 -2.35 -4.25 7.50
N ALA A 220 -2.60 -4.58 8.77
CA ALA A 220 -3.71 -5.45 9.16
C ALA A 220 -5.07 -4.82 8.79
N GLY A 221 -5.20 -3.50 8.96
CA GLY A 221 -6.38 -2.74 8.52
C GLY A 221 -6.56 -2.76 7.00
N GLY A 222 -5.49 -2.56 6.23
CA GLY A 222 -5.52 -2.68 4.77
C GLY A 222 -5.93 -4.08 4.29
N LEU A 223 -5.43 -5.12 4.96
CA LEU A 223 -5.84 -6.51 4.72
C LEU A 223 -7.31 -6.75 5.03
N ALA A 224 -7.82 -6.21 6.14
CA ALA A 224 -9.22 -6.29 6.50
C ALA A 224 -10.12 -5.60 5.47
N TYR A 225 -9.72 -4.43 4.95
CA TYR A 225 -10.45 -3.76 3.87
C TYR A 225 -10.45 -4.60 2.58
N MET A 226 -9.29 -5.10 2.15
CA MET A 226 -9.21 -5.96 0.96
C MET A 226 -10.08 -7.21 1.12
N ALA A 227 -10.06 -7.85 2.29
CA ALA A 227 -10.89 -9.02 2.58
C ALA A 227 -12.39 -8.69 2.60
N THR A 228 -12.76 -7.53 3.14
CA THR A 228 -14.14 -7.03 3.11
C THR A 228 -14.61 -6.83 1.67
N ILE A 229 -13.80 -6.17 0.83
CA ILE A 229 -14.10 -5.97 -0.60
C ILE A 229 -14.29 -7.34 -1.29
N ALA A 230 -13.42 -8.31 -1.01
CA ALA A 230 -13.52 -9.65 -1.57
C ALA A 230 -14.83 -10.37 -1.18
N LEU A 231 -15.23 -10.30 0.09
CA LEU A 231 -16.47 -10.89 0.60
C LEU A 231 -17.71 -10.20 0.05
N VAL A 232 -17.68 -8.87 -0.07
CA VAL A 232 -18.76 -8.07 -0.65
C VAL A 232 -18.92 -8.39 -2.14
N ALA A 233 -17.81 -8.45 -2.88
CA ALA A 233 -17.80 -8.82 -4.28
C ALA A 233 -18.34 -10.25 -4.51
N ASP A 234 -17.99 -11.21 -3.65
CA ASP A 234 -18.54 -12.58 -3.68
C ASP A 234 -20.07 -12.57 -3.49
N ARG A 235 -20.57 -11.82 -2.49
CA ARG A 235 -22.00 -11.71 -2.21
C ARG A 235 -22.79 -11.14 -3.39
N PHE A 236 -22.26 -10.14 -4.10
CA PHE A 236 -22.90 -9.60 -5.30
C PHE A 236 -22.74 -10.51 -6.52
N GLY A 237 -21.59 -11.19 -6.65
CA GLY A 237 -21.34 -12.15 -7.73
C GLY A 237 -22.28 -13.35 -7.71
N GLN A 238 -22.65 -13.83 -6.51
CA GLN A 238 -23.66 -14.90 -6.35
C GLN A 238 -25.10 -14.42 -6.54
N ARG A 239 -25.34 -13.11 -6.56
CA ARG A 239 -26.66 -12.48 -6.79
C ARG A 239 -26.89 -12.05 -8.23
N ARG A 240 -26.07 -12.49 -9.19
CA ARG A 240 -26.31 -12.25 -10.63
C ARG A 240 -27.75 -12.66 -10.96
N GLY A 241 -28.57 -11.65 -11.24
CA GLY A 241 -30.01 -11.84 -11.47
C GLY A 241 -30.29 -12.64 -12.74
N PRO A 242 -31.54 -13.09 -12.94
CA PRO A 242 -31.93 -13.94 -14.07
C PRO A 242 -31.49 -13.40 -15.44
N VAL A 243 -31.40 -12.08 -15.60
CA VAL A 243 -30.96 -11.39 -16.82
C VAL A 243 -29.48 -11.65 -17.14
N THR A 244 -28.60 -11.70 -16.13
CA THR A 244 -27.16 -11.97 -16.35
C THR A 244 -26.90 -13.45 -16.64
N ASN A 245 -27.72 -14.35 -16.09
CA ASN A 245 -27.65 -15.78 -16.40
C ASN A 245 -28.20 -16.09 -17.80
N ALA A 246 -29.26 -15.38 -18.25
CA ALA A 246 -29.80 -15.52 -19.60
C ALA A 246 -28.79 -15.11 -20.69
N LEU A 247 -27.99 -14.06 -20.46
CA LEU A 247 -26.95 -13.61 -21.41
C LEU A 247 -25.73 -14.53 -21.46
N VAL A 248 -25.48 -15.32 -20.42
CA VAL A 248 -24.39 -16.31 -20.39
C VAL A 248 -24.81 -17.65 -20.98
N ALA A 249 -26.11 -18.00 -20.90
CA ALA A 249 -26.67 -19.21 -21.52
C ALA A 249 -26.93 -19.07 -23.03
N GLY A 250 -26.90 -17.84 -23.57
CA GLY A 250 -27.10 -17.55 -25.00
C GLY A 250 -25.81 -17.46 -25.84
N ARG A 251 -24.67 -17.90 -25.30
CA ARG A 251 -23.41 -18.11 -26.05
C ARG A 251 -23.05 -19.59 -26.04
#